data_AF-A0A077Z4A0-F1
#
_entry.id   AF-A0A077Z4A0-F1
#
_cell.length_a   1.000
_cell.length_b   1.000
_cell.length_c   1.000
_cell.angle_alpha   90.00
_cell.angle_beta   90.00
_cell.angle_gamma   90.00
#
_symmetry.space_group_name_H-M   'P 1'
#
loop_
_entity.id
_entity.type
_entity.pdbx_description
1 polymer ?
#
loop_
_entity_poly.entity_id
_entity_poly.type
_entity_poly.pdbx_seq_one_letter_code
_entity_poly.pdbx_strand_id
1 'polypeptide(L)'
;MKVWQPHRGANYPAGTTEYLRKRISGGPDSTVRVDHLQAEPSPLEVPGILRLTLRVNISVPPPEEVYVKLFLRKRIADTRWVRIPCIFGFGSCDYAHLPVCLLTHELFGCPIKASYYSIDETFLLKNPETSLSRLLQQVWAKRANQ
;
A
#
# COMPACT_ATOMS: atom_id res chain seq x y z
N MET A 1 -4.67 20.62 6.39
CA MET A 1 -3.91 20.59 5.12
C MET A 1 -2.43 20.85 5.44
N LYS A 2 -1.58 19.82 5.48
CA LYS A 2 -0.12 19.97 5.71
C LYS A 2 0.62 19.51 4.45
N VAL A 3 1.39 20.42 3.87
CA VAL A 3 2.18 20.24 2.64
C VAL A 3 3.53 19.63 3.02
N TRP A 4 3.92 18.52 2.38
CA TRP A 4 5.24 17.92 2.52
C TRP A 4 6.26 18.62 1.60
N GLN A 5 7.30 19.21 2.19
CA GLN A 5 8.52 19.66 1.51
C GLN A 5 9.60 18.56 1.62
N PRO A 6 10.35 18.22 0.55
CA PRO A 6 11.54 17.38 0.69
C PRO A 6 12.73 18.24 1.15
N HIS A 7 13.43 17.77 2.20
CA HIS A 7 14.69 18.34 2.66
C HIS A 7 15.72 18.37 1.53
N ARG A 8 16.22 19.57 1.20
CA ARG A 8 17.49 19.77 0.50
C ARG A 8 18.62 19.52 1.48
N GLY A 9 19.56 18.65 1.13
CA GLY A 9 20.84 18.52 1.82
C GLY A 9 21.17 17.08 2.22
N ALA A 10 21.72 16.32 1.28
CA ALA A 10 22.84 15.41 1.50
C ALA A 10 23.24 14.78 0.15
N ASN A 11 24.45 15.10 -0.31
CA ASN A 11 25.13 14.38 -1.38
C ASN A 11 25.24 12.89 -1.00
N TYR A 12 24.69 11.98 -1.80
CA TYR A 12 25.02 10.56 -1.69
C TYR A 12 25.40 10.00 -3.08
N PRO A 13 26.59 9.40 -3.22
CA PRO A 13 27.04 8.80 -4.46
C PRO A 13 26.22 7.56 -4.81
N ALA A 14 26.11 7.26 -6.10
CA ALA A 14 25.38 6.12 -6.65
C ALA A 14 25.85 4.80 -6.00
N GLY A 15 25.03 4.20 -5.15
CA GLY A 15 25.35 2.93 -4.48
C GLY A 15 24.63 2.65 -3.15
N THR A 16 23.93 3.62 -2.56
CA THR A 16 23.27 3.43 -1.26
C THR A 16 21.78 3.04 -1.38
N THR A 17 21.50 1.85 -0.86
CA THR A 17 20.23 1.16 -0.66
C THR A 17 19.10 2.09 -0.19
N GLU A 18 18.12 2.35 -1.07
CA GLU A 18 16.91 3.09 -0.72
C GLU A 18 15.91 2.12 -0.08
N TYR A 19 15.97 2.01 1.25
CA TYR A 19 14.89 1.42 2.04
C TYR A 19 13.58 2.10 1.64
N LEU A 20 12.47 1.34 1.49
CA LEU A 20 11.12 1.89 1.46
C LEU A 20 10.84 2.59 2.80
N ARG A 21 11.38 3.80 2.98
CA ARG A 21 11.22 4.63 4.17
C ARG A 21 9.83 5.25 4.11
N LYS A 22 8.82 4.50 4.53
CA LYS A 22 7.46 5.01 4.69
C LYS A 22 7.42 5.96 5.89
N ARG A 23 7.11 7.24 5.65
CA ARG A 23 6.54 8.09 6.72
C ARG A 23 5.11 7.63 6.94
N ILE A 24 4.87 6.95 8.05
CA ILE A 24 3.51 6.60 8.47
C ILE A 24 2.92 7.86 9.07
N SER A 25 2.05 8.51 8.30
CA SER A 25 1.28 9.66 8.76
C SER A 25 0.13 9.16 9.64
N GLY A 26 0.43 8.88 10.90
CA GLY A 26 -0.52 8.62 11.98
C GLY A 26 -0.02 9.34 13.24
N GLY A 27 -0.91 10.06 13.92
CA GLY A 27 -0.62 10.61 15.25
C GLY A 27 -0.66 9.50 16.32
N PRO A 28 -0.33 9.80 17.59
CA PRO A 28 -0.45 8.83 18.68
C PRO A 28 -1.86 8.22 18.80
N ASP A 29 -2.89 8.94 18.34
CA ASP A 29 -4.29 8.49 18.35
C ASP A 29 -4.72 7.72 17.09
N SER A 30 -3.78 7.31 16.23
CA SER A 30 -4.13 6.53 15.04
C SER A 30 -4.61 5.13 15.43
N THR A 31 -5.80 4.73 14.97
CA THR A 31 -6.35 3.37 15.14
C THR A 31 -5.41 2.27 14.67
N VAL A 32 -4.56 2.56 13.68
CA VAL A 32 -3.58 1.64 13.11
C VAL A 32 -2.20 2.29 13.19
N ARG A 33 -1.33 1.73 14.03
CA ARG A 33 0.06 2.16 14.20
C ARG A 33 0.99 1.12 13.59
N VAL A 34 1.68 1.47 12.51
CA VAL A 34 2.67 0.59 11.88
C VAL A 34 4.02 0.84 12.56
N ASP A 35 4.57 -0.18 13.21
CA ASP A 35 5.83 -0.09 13.95
C ASP A 35 7.03 -0.50 13.07
N HIS A 36 6.80 -1.41 12.13
CA HIS A 36 7.81 -1.87 11.18
C HIS A 36 7.19 -2.25 9.85
N LEU A 37 7.85 -1.90 8.76
CA LEU A 37 7.46 -2.31 7.41
C LEU A 37 8.74 -2.48 6.59
N GLN A 38 8.96 -3.68 6.08
CA GLN A 38 10.06 -4.04 5.21
C GLN A 38 9.53 -4.91 4.08
N ALA A 39 10.00 -4.64 2.87
CA ALA A 39 9.63 -5.34 1.66
C ALA A 39 10.90 -5.67 0.89
N GLU A 40 11.08 -6.94 0.55
CA GLU A 40 12.25 -7.46 -0.15
C GLU A 40 11.81 -8.29 -1.38
N PRO A 41 12.55 -8.25 -2.51
CA PRO A 41 13.76 -7.47 -2.74
C PRO A 41 13.47 -5.98 -3.01
N SER A 42 14.54 -5.17 -2.98
CA SER A 42 14.53 -3.77 -3.42
C SER A 42 15.64 -3.57 -4.47
N PRO A 43 15.34 -3.12 -5.71
CA PRO A 43 14.01 -2.83 -6.24
C PRO A 43 13.12 -4.07 -6.33
N LEU A 44 11.81 -3.87 -6.26
CA LEU A 44 10.82 -4.94 -6.38
C LEU A 44 10.79 -5.47 -7.81
N GLU A 45 10.96 -6.78 -7.97
CA GLU A 45 10.85 -7.47 -9.26
C GLU A 45 9.40 -7.90 -9.50
N VAL A 46 8.85 -7.58 -10.68
CA VAL A 46 7.49 -7.94 -11.10
C VAL A 46 7.50 -8.50 -12.52
N PRO A 47 7.00 -9.74 -12.76
CA PRO A 47 6.56 -10.70 -11.75
C PRO A 47 7.74 -11.22 -10.91
N GLY A 48 7.49 -11.61 -9.66
CA GLY A 48 8.54 -12.01 -8.74
C GLY A 48 8.02 -12.42 -7.37
N ILE A 49 8.93 -12.66 -6.44
CA ILE A 49 8.61 -13.00 -5.05
C ILE A 49 8.84 -11.77 -4.17
N LEU A 50 7.83 -11.41 -3.39
CA LEU A 50 7.89 -10.34 -2.38
C LEU A 50 7.87 -10.96 -0.99
N ARG A 51 8.89 -10.74 -0.19
CA ARG A 51 8.84 -10.97 1.25
C ARG A 51 8.44 -9.68 1.96
N LEU A 52 7.34 -9.71 2.70
CA LEU A 52 6.82 -8.59 3.46
C LEU A 52 6.93 -8.89 4.96
N THR A 53 7.71 -8.06 5.65
CA THR A 53 7.77 -8.06 7.12
C THR A 53 7.04 -6.82 7.64
N LEU A 54 5.92 -7.01 8.33
CA LEU A 54 5.04 -5.95 8.81
C LEU A 54 4.72 -6.16 10.29
N ARG A 55 4.99 -5.14 11.11
CA ARG A 55 4.55 -5.09 12.52
C ARG A 55 3.59 -3.93 12.68
N VAL A 56 2.37 -4.23 13.12
CA VAL A 56 1.30 -3.23 13.21
C VAL A 56 0.46 -3.47 14.46
N ASN A 57 0.16 -2.40 15.17
CA ASN A 57 -0.78 -2.37 16.27
C ASN A 57 -2.10 -1.77 15.80
N ILE A 58 -3.17 -2.55 15.94
CA ILE A 58 -4.55 -2.10 15.69
C ILE A 58 -5.24 -1.94 17.03
N SER A 59 -5.50 -0.70 17.45
CA SER A 59 -6.07 -0.41 18.77
C SER A 59 -7.60 -0.57 18.82
N VAL A 60 -8.28 -0.34 17.70
CA VAL A 60 -9.73 -0.50 17.56
C VAL A 60 -10.00 -1.26 16.26
N PRO A 61 -10.92 -2.24 16.24
CA PRO A 61 -11.31 -2.90 14.99
C PRO A 61 -11.79 -1.87 13.95
N PRO A 62 -11.29 -1.91 12.71
CA PRO A 62 -11.77 -1.01 11.67
C PRO A 62 -13.22 -1.34 11.28
N PRO A 63 -13.97 -0.36 10.75
CA PRO A 63 -15.30 -0.61 10.20
C PRO A 63 -15.25 -1.58 9.00
N GLU A 64 -16.40 -2.10 8.57
CA GLU A 64 -16.47 -3.04 7.42
C GLU A 64 -15.97 -2.42 6.12
N GLU A 65 -16.24 -1.13 5.93
CA GLU A 65 -15.80 -0.34 4.78
C GLU A 65 -15.04 0.91 5.22
N VAL A 66 -14.03 1.30 4.44
CA VAL A 66 -13.22 2.49 4.69
C VAL A 66 -13.11 3.36 3.44
N TYR A 67 -12.93 4.66 3.64
CA TYR A 67 -12.53 5.58 2.60
C TYR A 67 -11.00 5.59 2.47
N VAL A 68 -10.47 5.26 1.30
CA VAL A 68 -9.03 5.23 1.03
C VAL A 68 -8.66 6.24 -0.03
N LYS A 69 -7.81 7.19 0.32
CA LYS A 69 -7.24 8.16 -0.61
C LYS A 69 -5.81 7.78 -0.96
N LEU A 70 -5.59 7.36 -2.21
CA LEU A 70 -4.29 6.93 -2.72
C LEU A 70 -3.62 8.04 -3.53
N PHE A 71 -2.34 8.30 -3.25
CA PHE A 71 -1.51 9.21 -4.02
C PHE A 71 -0.30 8.47 -4.58
N LEU A 72 -0.34 8.19 -5.89
CA LEU A 72 0.77 7.54 -6.59
C LEU A 72 1.58 8.58 -7.36
N ARG A 73 2.91 8.53 -7.20
CA ARG A 73 3.86 9.35 -7.96
C ARG A 73 4.93 8.47 -8.57
N LYS A 74 5.30 8.77 -9.81
CA LYS A 74 6.43 8.16 -10.51
C LYS A 74 7.53 9.21 -10.64
N ARG A 75 8.76 8.83 -10.30
CA ARG A 75 9.94 9.65 -10.61
C ARG A 75 10.24 9.52 -12.11
N ILE A 76 10.26 10.65 -12.81
CA ILE A 76 10.60 10.75 -14.23
C ILE A 76 11.81 11.70 -14.31
N ALA A 77 12.97 11.18 -14.73
CA ALA A 77 14.28 11.82 -14.55
C ALA A 77 14.66 12.04 -13.06
N ASP A 78 15.87 12.55 -12.81
CA ASP A 78 16.47 12.52 -11.46
C ASP A 78 15.72 13.35 -10.41
N THR A 79 14.95 14.36 -10.81
CA THR A 79 14.38 15.35 -9.88
C THR A 79 12.86 15.52 -9.95
N ARG A 80 12.18 15.06 -11.01
CA ARG A 80 10.75 15.34 -11.19
C ARG A 80 9.89 14.14 -10.77
N TRP A 81 9.01 14.38 -9.81
CA TRP A 81 7.96 13.43 -9.43
C TRP A 81 6.65 13.81 -10.10
N VAL A 82 6.15 12.94 -10.97
CA VAL A 82 4.87 13.14 -11.66
C VAL A 82 3.80 12.32 -10.96
N ARG A 83 2.69 12.98 -10.60
CA ARG A 83 1.52 12.29 -10.06
C ARG A 83 0.88 11.45 -11.15
N ILE A 84 0.68 10.16 -10.88
CA ILE A 84 -0.05 9.26 -11.78
C ILE A 84 -1.55 9.51 -11.56
N PRO A 85 -2.31 9.96 -12.57
CA PRO A 85 -3.74 10.19 -12.44
C PRO A 85 -4.49 8.88 -12.16
N CYS A 86 -5.71 8.97 -11.64
CA CYS A 86 -6.59 7.80 -11.52
C CYS A 86 -7.14 7.44 -12.90
N ILE A 87 -6.77 6.28 -13.43
CA ILE A 87 -7.22 5.76 -14.73
C ILE A 87 -7.67 4.32 -14.50
N PHE A 88 -8.93 4.01 -14.80
CA PHE A 88 -9.54 2.68 -14.59
C PHE A 88 -9.33 2.10 -13.17
N GLY A 89 -9.32 2.97 -12.16
CA GLY A 89 -9.10 2.57 -10.76
C GLY A 89 -7.63 2.34 -10.39
N PHE A 90 -6.69 2.63 -11.28
CA PHE A 90 -5.25 2.59 -11.03
C PHE A 90 -4.65 3.99 -10.97
N GLY A 91 -3.70 4.24 -10.05
CA GLY A 91 -3.03 5.53 -9.90
C GLY A 91 -3.45 6.27 -8.61
N SER A 92 -3.55 7.59 -8.68
CA SER A 92 -3.96 8.41 -7.52
C SER A 92 -5.48 8.49 -7.39
N CYS A 93 -6.11 7.41 -6.91
CA CYS A 93 -7.57 7.27 -6.81
C CYS A 93 -8.10 7.50 -5.39
N ASP A 94 -9.37 7.92 -5.30
CA ASP A 94 -10.13 7.99 -4.06
C ASP A 94 -11.17 6.84 -4.09
N TYR A 95 -11.05 5.88 -3.18
CA TYR A 95 -11.96 4.73 -3.06
C TYR A 95 -12.93 4.96 -1.91
N ALA A 96 -14.17 5.36 -2.24
CA ALA A 96 -15.28 5.36 -1.30
C ALA A 96 -15.84 3.94 -1.18
N HIS A 97 -16.12 3.47 0.04
CA HIS A 97 -16.69 2.14 0.31
C HIS A 97 -15.78 0.96 -0.02
N LEU A 98 -14.47 1.08 0.26
CA LEU A 98 -13.56 -0.06 0.07
C LEU A 98 -13.73 -1.05 1.23
N PRO A 99 -14.18 -2.30 1.00
CA PRO A 99 -14.30 -3.28 2.07
C PRO A 99 -12.92 -3.57 2.64
N VAL A 100 -12.74 -3.40 3.95
CA VAL A 100 -11.44 -3.54 4.61
C VAL A 100 -10.84 -4.91 4.32
N CYS A 101 -11.67 -5.94 4.43
CA CYS A 101 -11.31 -7.33 4.16
C CYS A 101 -10.75 -7.60 2.76
N LEU A 102 -11.16 -6.82 1.76
CA LEU A 102 -10.66 -7.03 0.39
C LEU A 102 -9.14 -6.81 0.30
N LEU A 103 -8.60 -5.89 1.09
CA LEU A 103 -7.16 -5.58 1.10
C LEU A 103 -6.36 -6.41 2.09
N THR A 104 -6.99 -6.84 3.18
CA THR A 104 -6.27 -7.31 4.37
C THR A 104 -6.48 -8.78 4.71
N HIS A 105 -7.38 -9.48 4.03
CA HIS A 105 -7.73 -10.86 4.41
C HIS A 105 -6.51 -11.79 4.45
N GLU A 106 -5.57 -11.65 3.51
CA GLU A 106 -4.34 -12.45 3.49
C GLU A 106 -3.37 -12.14 4.65
N LEU A 107 -3.48 -10.94 5.26
CA LEU A 107 -2.54 -10.48 6.29
C LEU A 107 -3.10 -10.60 7.72
N PHE A 108 -4.37 -10.25 7.94
CA PHE A 108 -4.97 -10.16 9.28
C PHE A 108 -6.15 -11.11 9.48
N GLY A 109 -6.63 -11.76 8.42
CA GLY A 109 -7.92 -12.44 8.41
C GLY A 109 -9.11 -11.47 8.47
N CYS A 110 -10.31 -12.03 8.56
CA CYS A 110 -11.57 -11.29 8.61
C CYS A 110 -12.57 -11.91 9.60
N PRO A 111 -13.20 -11.13 10.50
CA PRO A 111 -13.00 -9.68 10.71
C PRO A 111 -11.66 -9.36 11.38
N ILE A 112 -11.10 -8.18 11.09
CA ILE A 112 -9.89 -7.69 11.76
C ILE A 112 -10.21 -7.40 13.22
N LYS A 113 -9.37 -7.89 14.14
CA LYS A 113 -9.51 -7.65 15.58
C LYS A 113 -8.50 -6.63 16.06
N ALA A 114 -8.79 -5.95 17.17
CA ALA A 114 -7.78 -5.16 17.85
C ALA A 114 -6.69 -6.09 18.39
N SER A 115 -5.47 -5.95 17.90
CA SER A 115 -4.33 -6.78 18.27
C SER A 115 -3.04 -6.18 17.74
N TYR A 116 -1.92 -6.68 18.27
CA TYR A 116 -0.62 -6.51 17.69
C TYR A 116 -0.34 -7.65 16.71
N TYR A 117 -0.18 -7.30 15.42
CA TYR A 117 0.11 -8.24 14.35
C TYR A 117 1.60 -8.17 13.98
N SER A 118 2.23 -9.33 13.86
CA SER A 118 3.59 -9.50 13.35
C SER A 118 3.55 -10.47 12.19
N ILE A 119 3.71 -9.94 10.99
CA ILE A 119 3.62 -10.66 9.72
C ILE A 119 5.02 -10.76 9.13
N ASP A 120 5.39 -11.95 8.68
CA ASP A 120 6.57 -12.21 7.87
C ASP A 120 6.18 -13.25 6.83
N GLU A 121 5.68 -12.76 5.70
CA GLU A 121 5.01 -13.59 4.70
C GLU A 121 5.60 -13.34 3.31
N THR A 122 5.49 -14.36 2.46
CA THR A 122 6.00 -14.34 1.10
C THR A 122 4.86 -14.39 0.09
N PHE A 123 4.80 -13.40 -0.80
CA PHE A 123 3.76 -13.21 -1.80
C PHE A 123 4.33 -13.36 -3.21
N LEU A 124 3.58 -14.02 -4.10
CA LEU A 124 3.89 -14.05 -5.52
C LEU A 124 3.32 -12.81 -6.20
N LEU A 125 4.18 -11.86 -6.58
CA LEU A 125 3.79 -10.70 -7.37
C LEU A 125 3.53 -11.13 -8.82
N LYS A 126 2.27 -11.06 -9.22
CA LYS A 126 1.87 -11.29 -10.62
C LYS A 126 1.97 -10.01 -11.43
N ASN A 127 2.19 -10.13 -12.73
CA ASN A 127 2.24 -8.99 -13.64
C ASN A 127 0.92 -8.17 -13.49
N PRO A 128 0.97 -6.84 -13.29
CA PRO A 128 -0.22 -6.01 -13.08
C PRO A 128 -1.32 -6.20 -14.11
N GLU A 129 -1.01 -6.54 -15.36
CA GLU A 129 -2.02 -6.83 -16.39
C GLU A 129 -2.90 -8.06 -16.06
N THR A 130 -2.29 -9.10 -15.49
CA THR A 130 -3.01 -10.31 -15.04
C THR A 130 -3.79 -10.06 -13.75
N SER A 131 -3.29 -9.18 -12.88
CA SER A 131 -3.98 -8.81 -11.64
C SER A 131 -5.16 -7.88 -11.91
N LEU A 132 -5.02 -6.88 -12.78
CA LEU A 132 -6.07 -5.94 -13.15
C LEU A 132 -7.22 -6.63 -13.89
N SER A 133 -6.91 -7.52 -14.84
CA SER A 133 -7.95 -8.30 -15.52
C SER A 133 -8.76 -9.15 -14.53
N ARG A 134 -8.10 -9.79 -13.57
CA ARG A 134 -8.77 -10.58 -12.52
C ARG A 134 -9.56 -9.70 -11.54
N LEU A 135 -9.02 -8.56 -11.12
CA LEU A 135 -9.71 -7.61 -10.23
C LEU A 135 -10.94 -7.02 -10.92
N LEU A 136 -10.81 -6.65 -12.19
CA LEU A 136 -11.94 -6.24 -13.02
C LEU A 136 -12.95 -7.39 -13.06
N GLN A 137 -12.56 -8.61 -13.43
CA GLN A 137 -13.47 -9.76 -13.46
C GLN A 137 -14.20 -9.97 -12.12
N GLN A 138 -13.53 -9.82 -10.98
CA GLN A 138 -14.17 -9.91 -9.66
C GLN A 138 -15.16 -8.78 -9.39
N VAL A 139 -14.81 -7.54 -9.76
CA VAL A 139 -15.71 -6.38 -9.64
C VAL A 139 -16.92 -6.54 -10.57
N TRP A 140 -16.72 -6.99 -11.81
CA TRP A 140 -17.79 -7.28 -12.76
C TRP A 140 -18.68 -8.43 -12.29
N ALA A 141 -18.09 -9.51 -11.76
CA ALA A 141 -18.84 -10.64 -11.20
C ALA A 141 -19.69 -10.23 -9.98
N LYS A 142 -19.14 -9.37 -9.10
CA LYS A 142 -19.92 -8.81 -7.97
C LYS A 142 -21.05 -7.89 -8.45
N ARG A 143 -20.83 -7.09 -9.51
CA ARG A 143 -21.88 -6.24 -10.09
C ARG A 143 -22.94 -7.01 -10.88
N ALA A 144 -22.62 -8.18 -11.42
CA ALA A 144 -23.56 -9.01 -12.16
C ALA A 144 -24.49 -9.84 -11.24
N ASN A 145 -24.14 -9.99 -9.96
CA ASN A 145 -24.92 -10.69 -8.94
C ASN A 145 -25.64 -9.73 -7.97
N GLN A 146 -25.77 -8.45 -8.32
CA GLN A 146 -26.64 -7.46 -7.68
C GLN A 146 -27.65 -6.93 -8.71
#